data_AF-A0A2V5P602-F1
#
_entry.id   AF-A0A2V5P602-F1
#
_cell.length_a   1.000
_cell.length_b   1.000
_cell.length_c   1.000
_cell.angle_alpha   90.00
_cell.angle_beta   90.00
_cell.angle_gamma   90.00
#
_symmetry.space_group_name_H-M   'P 1'
#
loop_
_entity.id
_entity.type
_entity.pdbx_description
1 polymer ?
#
loop_
_entity_poly.entity_id
_entity_poly.type
_entity_poly.pdbx_seq_one_letter_code
_entity_poly.pdbx_strand_id
1 'polypeptide(L)'
;MMSRRLSLEEHHRLEALLLERLKQHKAELEETLKMMSAHWTYEDHFYRYYHGSWKVYGTQRTTEQAVKLLRQLLSERELNLMFDDILKEGTGKKFDDNNDWDRRTRPILEAFCHAKFMIEMAVRYADLPEPPQPMPSGWAALLYLYDLR
;
A
#
# COMPACT_ATOMS: atom_id res chain seq x y z
N MET A 1 12.92 -0.05 16.86
CA MET A 1 12.89 0.07 15.39
C MET A 1 14.24 0.58 14.92
N MET A 2 15.16 -0.31 14.56
CA MET A 2 16.44 0.09 13.96
C MET A 2 16.49 -0.46 12.54
N SER A 3 15.93 0.31 11.60
CA SER A 3 16.34 0.19 10.20
C SER A 3 17.86 0.33 10.16
N ARG A 4 18.52 -0.61 9.49
CA ARG A 4 19.97 -0.63 9.33
C ARG A 4 20.39 0.74 8.78
N ARG A 5 21.14 1.55 9.55
CA ARG A 5 21.55 2.90 9.12
C ARG A 5 22.23 2.79 7.76
N LEU A 6 21.57 3.31 6.73
CA LEU A 6 22.11 3.41 5.38
C LEU A 6 23.17 4.53 5.36
N SER A 7 24.21 4.36 4.55
CA SER A 7 25.06 5.49 4.19
C SER A 7 24.26 6.49 3.35
N LEU A 8 24.71 7.74 3.30
CA LEU A 8 24.05 8.76 2.46
C LEU A 8 24.07 8.38 0.97
N GLU A 9 25.16 7.78 0.48
CA GLU A 9 25.25 7.28 -0.89
C GLU A 9 24.22 6.18 -1.16
N GLU A 10 24.10 5.20 -0.25
CA GLU A 10 23.17 4.09 -0.42
C GLU A 10 21.71 4.56 -0.35
N HIS A 11 21.44 5.55 0.51
CA HIS A 11 20.15 6.21 0.59
C HIS A 11 19.77 6.87 -0.74
N HIS A 12 20.64 7.74 -1.29
CA HIS A 12 20.38 8.40 -2.58
C HIS A 12 20.26 7.40 -3.73
N ARG A 13 21.07 6.33 -3.73
CA ARG A 13 21.00 5.26 -4.73
C ARG A 13 19.64 4.57 -4.71
N LEU A 14 19.14 4.22 -3.54
CA LEU A 14 17.85 3.54 -3.38
C LEU A 14 16.66 4.46 -3.68
N GLU A 15 16.73 5.74 -3.31
CA GLU A 15 15.70 6.73 -3.66
C GLU A 15 15.61 6.93 -5.18
N ALA A 16 16.75 7.06 -5.87
CA ALA A 16 16.79 7.15 -7.32
C ALA A 16 16.25 5.87 -7.99
N LEU A 17 16.63 4.69 -7.48
CA LEU A 17 16.14 3.41 -7.97
C LEU A 17 14.62 3.25 -7.80
N LEU A 18 14.07 3.69 -6.65
CA LEU A 18 12.64 3.70 -6.43
C LEU A 18 11.93 4.57 -7.47
N LEU A 19 12.41 5.79 -7.72
CA LEU A 19 11.82 6.68 -8.73
C LEU A 19 11.88 6.06 -10.14
N GLU A 20 13.01 5.44 -10.50
CA GLU A 20 13.16 4.73 -11.78
C GLU A 20 12.12 3.61 -11.92
N ARG A 21 11.93 2.80 -10.88
CA ARG A 21 10.98 1.67 -10.92
C ARG A 21 9.52 2.11 -10.89
N LEU A 22 9.21 3.22 -10.22
CA LEU A 22 7.88 3.86 -10.30
C LEU A 22 7.55 4.25 -11.74
N LYS A 23 8.52 4.85 -12.48
CA LYS A 23 8.36 5.15 -13.92
C LYS A 23 8.11 3.88 -14.73
N GLN A 24 8.93 2.86 -14.53
CA GLN A 24 8.85 1.60 -15.29
C GLN A 24 7.51 0.87 -15.09
N HIS A 25 6.95 0.90 -13.87
CA HIS A 25 5.73 0.18 -13.52
C HIS A 25 4.48 1.08 -13.50
N LYS A 26 4.56 2.30 -14.03
CA LYS A 26 3.49 3.29 -13.94
C LYS A 26 2.14 2.76 -14.46
N ALA A 27 2.13 2.11 -15.61
CA ALA A 27 0.90 1.54 -16.19
C ALA A 27 0.27 0.47 -15.28
N GLU A 28 1.08 -0.37 -14.64
CA GLU A 28 0.61 -1.38 -13.68
C GLU A 28 0.07 -0.74 -12.40
N LEU A 29 0.72 0.33 -11.93
CA LEU A 29 0.27 1.12 -10.78
C LEU A 29 -1.07 1.81 -11.06
N GLU A 30 -1.24 2.40 -12.25
CA GLU A 30 -2.49 3.04 -12.68
C GLU A 30 -3.64 2.03 -12.79
N GLU A 31 -3.41 0.86 -13.39
CA GLU A 31 -4.43 -0.19 -13.48
C GLU A 31 -4.76 -0.75 -12.09
N THR A 32 -3.76 -0.91 -11.22
CA THR A 32 -3.99 -1.29 -9.81
C THR A 32 -4.83 -0.23 -9.09
N LEU A 33 -4.52 1.06 -9.24
CA LEU A 33 -5.29 2.14 -8.63
C LEU A 33 -6.74 2.18 -9.12
N LYS A 34 -6.93 2.01 -10.44
CA LYS A 34 -8.25 1.93 -11.07
C LYS A 34 -9.04 0.74 -10.54
N MET A 35 -8.42 -0.43 -10.44
CA MET A 35 -9.01 -1.61 -9.83
C MET A 35 -9.36 -1.36 -8.36
N MET A 36 -8.50 -0.71 -7.57
CA MET A 36 -8.77 -0.34 -6.18
C MET A 36 -9.80 0.78 -6.02
N SER A 37 -10.23 1.42 -7.10
CA SER A 37 -11.24 2.50 -7.08
C SER A 37 -12.54 2.09 -7.78
N ALA A 38 -12.64 0.84 -8.23
CA ALA A 38 -13.79 0.35 -8.98
C ALA A 38 -14.99 0.05 -8.06
N HIS A 39 -16.19 0.08 -8.63
CA HIS A 39 -17.44 -0.18 -7.92
C HIS A 39 -17.41 -1.47 -7.09
N TRP A 40 -16.96 -2.59 -7.67
CA TRP A 40 -16.98 -3.90 -6.99
C TRP A 40 -15.92 -4.09 -5.91
N THR A 41 -14.85 -3.30 -5.93
CA THR A 41 -13.68 -3.45 -5.05
C THR A 41 -13.61 -2.37 -3.99
N TYR A 42 -14.17 -1.19 -4.26
CA TYR A 42 -14.23 -0.07 -3.34
C TYR A 42 -15.65 0.12 -2.80
N GLU A 43 -16.59 0.52 -3.66
CA GLU A 43 -17.95 0.87 -3.23
C GLU A 43 -18.69 -0.31 -2.60
N ASP A 44 -18.75 -1.47 -3.28
CA ASP A 44 -19.45 -2.66 -2.76
C ASP A 44 -18.82 -3.06 -1.43
N HIS A 45 -17.50 -3.24 -1.35
CA HIS A 45 -16.86 -3.69 -0.11
C HIS A 45 -17.07 -2.77 1.09
N PHE A 46 -16.99 -1.45 0.92
CA PHE A 46 -17.29 -0.51 2.00
C PHE A 46 -18.77 -0.56 2.40
N TYR A 47 -19.68 -0.65 1.42
CA TYR A 47 -21.08 -0.89 1.69
C TYR A 47 -21.33 -2.21 2.45
N ARG A 48 -20.62 -3.29 2.09
CA ARG A 48 -20.75 -4.61 2.74
C ARG A 48 -20.36 -4.60 4.21
N TYR A 49 -19.46 -3.70 4.62
CA TYR A 49 -19.18 -3.46 6.03
C TYR A 49 -20.42 -2.97 6.78
N TYR A 50 -21.09 -1.92 6.29
CA TYR A 50 -22.32 -1.40 6.91
C TYR A 50 -23.48 -2.38 6.86
N HIS A 51 -23.54 -3.20 5.80
CA HIS A 51 -24.55 -4.25 5.66
C HIS A 51 -24.28 -5.48 6.57
N GLY A 52 -23.09 -5.64 7.15
CA GLY A 52 -22.74 -6.84 7.93
C GLY A 52 -22.61 -8.10 7.06
N SER A 53 -22.08 -7.96 5.84
CA SER A 53 -21.97 -9.05 4.86
C SER A 53 -20.53 -9.55 4.73
N TRP A 54 -20.35 -10.88 4.82
CA TRP A 54 -19.07 -11.58 4.66
C TRP A 54 -18.26 -11.17 3.41
N LYS A 55 -18.91 -10.65 2.37
CA LYS A 55 -18.27 -10.10 1.17
C LYS A 55 -17.20 -9.02 1.46
N VAL A 56 -17.24 -8.32 2.59
CA VAL A 56 -16.15 -7.41 3.01
C VAL A 56 -14.78 -8.11 3.08
N TYR A 57 -14.75 -9.42 3.34
CA TYR A 57 -13.51 -10.21 3.36
C TYR A 57 -12.89 -10.35 1.97
N GLY A 58 -13.66 -10.09 0.90
CA GLY A 58 -13.17 -10.07 -0.49
C GLY A 58 -12.14 -8.99 -0.74
N THR A 59 -12.17 -7.89 0.02
CA THR A 59 -11.22 -6.76 -0.10
C THR A 59 -9.77 -7.19 0.09
N GLN A 60 -9.53 -8.22 0.91
CA GLN A 60 -8.19 -8.74 1.21
C GLN A 60 -7.42 -9.11 -0.07
N ARG A 61 -8.09 -9.70 -1.07
CA ARG A 61 -7.45 -10.10 -2.33
C ARG A 61 -6.89 -8.90 -3.08
N THR A 62 -7.65 -7.82 -3.15
CA THR A 62 -7.22 -6.58 -3.78
C THR A 62 -6.06 -5.94 -3.02
N THR A 63 -6.12 -5.94 -1.68
CA THR A 63 -5.03 -5.48 -0.82
C THR A 63 -3.74 -6.28 -1.07
N GLU A 64 -3.82 -7.60 -1.08
CA GLU A 64 -2.67 -8.49 -1.32
C GLU A 64 -2.03 -8.28 -2.70
N GLN A 65 -2.86 -8.06 -3.74
CA GLN A 65 -2.36 -7.74 -5.09
C GLN A 65 -1.61 -6.40 -5.13
N ALA A 66 -2.16 -5.36 -4.51
CA ALA A 66 -1.52 -4.05 -4.42
C ALA A 66 -0.19 -4.12 -3.64
N VAL A 67 -0.18 -4.81 -2.50
CA VAL A 67 1.03 -4.99 -1.68
C VAL A 67 2.09 -5.79 -2.42
N LYS A 68 1.71 -6.80 -3.19
CA LYS A 68 2.66 -7.54 -4.02
C LYS A 68 3.39 -6.60 -5.00
N LEU A 69 2.65 -5.72 -5.67
CA LEU A 69 3.25 -4.71 -6.56
C LEU A 69 4.16 -3.76 -5.78
N LEU A 70 3.71 -3.24 -4.62
CA LEU A 70 4.54 -2.36 -3.76
C LEU A 70 5.86 -3.04 -3.35
N ARG A 71 5.84 -4.33 -3.01
CA ARG A 71 7.07 -5.10 -2.68
C ARG A 71 8.00 -5.27 -3.88
N GLN A 72 7.46 -5.34 -5.09
CA GLN A 72 8.26 -5.48 -6.33
C GLN A 72 8.97 -4.18 -6.72
N LEU A 73 8.40 -3.01 -6.41
CA LEU A 73 8.99 -1.71 -6.75
C LEU A 73 10.36 -1.48 -6.12
N LEU A 74 10.64 -2.03 -4.95
CA LEU A 74 11.96 -1.91 -4.32
C LEU A 74 12.31 -3.16 -3.51
N SER A 75 12.60 -4.26 -4.21
CA SER A 75 12.88 -5.57 -3.60
C SER A 75 14.14 -5.62 -2.72
N GLU A 76 15.00 -4.60 -2.79
CA GLU A 76 16.15 -4.39 -1.90
C GLU A 76 15.74 -4.02 -0.47
N ARG A 77 14.47 -3.65 -0.27
CA ARG A 77 13.93 -3.19 1.01
C ARG A 77 12.69 -3.99 1.39
N GLU A 78 12.57 -4.29 2.67
CA GLU A 78 11.29 -4.71 3.24
C GLU A 78 10.37 -3.48 3.35
N LEU A 79 9.06 -3.74 3.43
CA LEU A 79 8.12 -2.66 3.74
C LEU A 79 8.24 -2.30 5.22
N ASN A 80 7.87 -1.06 5.54
CA ASN A 80 7.88 -0.53 6.88
C ASN A 80 7.11 -1.43 7.85
N LEU A 81 7.67 -1.65 9.04
CA LEU A 81 7.10 -2.55 10.05
C LEU A 81 5.67 -2.17 10.48
N MET A 82 5.34 -0.88 10.59
CA MET A 82 3.98 -0.46 10.94
C MET A 82 2.99 -0.78 9.83
N PHE A 83 3.41 -0.61 8.57
CA PHE A 83 2.61 -1.01 7.42
C PHE A 83 2.40 -2.52 7.38
N ASP A 84 3.46 -3.30 7.61
CA ASP A 84 3.36 -4.77 7.66
C ASP A 84 2.46 -5.26 8.82
N ASP A 85 2.43 -4.58 9.96
CA ASP A 85 1.52 -4.91 11.07
C ASP A 85 0.05 -4.64 10.69
N ILE A 86 -0.23 -3.50 10.05
CA ILE A 86 -1.56 -3.22 9.47
C ILE A 86 -1.98 -4.34 8.50
N LEU A 87 -1.07 -4.82 7.64
CA LEU A 87 -1.36 -5.90 6.71
C LEU A 87 -1.65 -7.24 7.40
N LYS A 88 -0.89 -7.59 8.45
CA LYS A 88 -1.12 -8.82 9.22
C LYS A 88 -2.48 -8.79 9.93
N GLU A 89 -2.91 -7.61 10.37
CA GLU A 89 -4.21 -7.43 11.00
C GLU A 89 -5.36 -7.42 9.98
N GLY A 90 -5.12 -6.98 8.75
CA GLY A 90 -6.16 -6.84 7.72
C GLY A 90 -6.24 -7.93 6.64
N THR A 91 -5.27 -8.84 6.53
CA THR A 91 -5.25 -9.90 5.48
C THR A 91 -5.18 -11.32 6.07
N GLY A 92 -5.39 -12.35 5.22
CA GLY A 92 -5.42 -13.75 5.64
C GLY A 92 -6.57 -14.16 6.57
N LYS A 93 -7.59 -13.30 6.75
CA LYS A 93 -8.75 -13.53 7.62
C LYS A 93 -9.78 -14.40 6.93
N LYS A 94 -10.37 -15.30 7.71
CA LYS A 94 -11.50 -16.14 7.29
C LYS A 94 -12.76 -15.63 7.96
N PHE A 95 -13.85 -15.63 7.21
CA PHE A 95 -15.18 -15.37 7.76
C PHE A 95 -15.64 -16.59 8.56
N ASP A 96 -16.36 -16.33 9.65
CA ASP A 96 -16.97 -17.35 10.51
C ASP A 96 -18.42 -16.95 10.78
N ASP A 97 -18.61 -15.92 11.61
CA ASP A 97 -19.89 -15.30 11.92
C ASP A 97 -19.77 -13.77 12.01
N ASN A 98 -20.89 -13.11 12.30
CA ASN A 98 -20.96 -11.67 12.48
C ASN A 98 -20.66 -11.21 13.93
N ASN A 99 -20.26 -12.11 14.82
CA ASN A 99 -19.88 -11.72 16.18
C ASN A 99 -18.57 -10.94 16.14
N ASP A 100 -18.46 -9.91 16.98
CA ASP A 100 -17.34 -8.96 16.97
C ASP A 100 -17.06 -8.33 15.59
N TRP A 101 -18.11 -8.04 14.80
CA TRP A 101 -18.00 -7.55 13.42
C TRP A 101 -16.95 -6.45 13.23
N ASP A 102 -17.00 -5.41 14.05
CA ASP A 102 -16.08 -4.28 13.97
C ASP A 102 -14.63 -4.68 14.21
N ARG A 103 -14.38 -5.50 15.24
CA ARG A 103 -13.04 -5.98 15.59
C ARG A 103 -12.44 -6.82 14.46
N ARG A 104 -13.29 -7.55 13.73
CA ARG A 104 -12.84 -8.47 12.67
C ARG A 104 -12.70 -7.81 11.30
N THR A 105 -13.50 -6.78 11.01
CA THR A 105 -13.62 -6.24 9.63
C THR A 105 -13.03 -4.85 9.45
N ARG A 106 -12.97 -4.02 10.51
CA ARG A 106 -12.32 -2.71 10.40
C ARG A 106 -10.83 -2.82 10.00
N PRO A 107 -10.03 -3.76 10.54
CA PRO A 107 -8.64 -3.94 10.10
C PRO A 107 -8.51 -4.32 8.62
N ILE A 108 -9.48 -5.04 8.06
CA ILE A 108 -9.49 -5.42 6.63
C ILE A 108 -9.59 -4.18 5.75
N LEU A 109 -10.51 -3.26 6.09
CA LEU A 109 -10.70 -2.01 5.37
C LEU A 109 -9.54 -1.03 5.61
N GLU A 110 -8.98 -1.00 6.82
CA GLU A 110 -7.80 -0.20 7.15
C GLU A 110 -6.59 -0.60 6.29
N ALA A 111 -6.29 -1.90 6.21
CA ALA A 111 -5.22 -2.39 5.36
C ALA A 111 -5.44 -2.05 3.88
N PHE A 112 -6.68 -2.13 3.39
CA PHE A 112 -7.02 -1.69 2.05
C PHE A 112 -6.76 -0.20 1.84
N CYS A 113 -7.21 0.66 2.76
CA CYS A 113 -7.01 2.12 2.68
C CYS A 113 -5.53 2.48 2.64
N HIS A 114 -4.72 1.87 3.51
CA HIS A 114 -3.28 2.12 3.54
C HIS A 114 -2.59 1.63 2.27
N ALA A 115 -2.94 0.45 1.75
CA ALA A 115 -2.41 -0.04 0.48
C ALA A 115 -2.82 0.86 -0.70
N LYS A 116 -4.08 1.30 -0.75
CA LYS A 116 -4.60 2.19 -1.80
C LYS A 116 -3.87 3.53 -1.77
N PHE A 117 -3.68 4.10 -0.58
CA PHE A 117 -2.93 5.35 -0.41
C PHE A 117 -1.51 5.23 -0.97
N MET A 118 -0.80 4.14 -0.66
CA MET A 118 0.56 3.93 -1.17
C MET A 118 0.60 3.76 -2.69
N ILE A 119 -0.36 3.03 -3.28
CA ILE A 119 -0.50 2.93 -4.73
C ILE A 119 -0.81 4.31 -5.36
N GLU A 120 -1.69 5.10 -4.74
CA GLU A 120 -2.01 6.44 -5.22
C GLU A 120 -0.79 7.37 -5.19
N MET A 121 0.03 7.32 -4.15
CA MET A 121 1.28 8.07 -4.09
C MET A 121 2.28 7.56 -5.14
N ALA A 122 2.39 6.25 -5.32
CA ALA A 122 3.26 5.65 -6.33
C ALA A 122 2.89 6.12 -7.74
N VAL A 123 1.60 6.15 -8.10
CA VAL A 123 1.13 6.71 -9.38
C VAL A 123 1.46 8.20 -9.47
N ARG A 124 1.12 8.98 -8.43
CA ARG A 124 1.26 10.44 -8.42
C ARG A 124 2.70 10.90 -8.66
N TYR A 125 3.68 10.17 -8.13
CA TYR A 125 5.10 10.57 -8.21
C TYR A 125 5.90 9.80 -9.27
N ALA A 126 5.28 8.90 -10.03
CA ALA A 126 5.96 8.13 -11.07
C ALA A 126 6.59 9.02 -12.15
N ASP A 127 5.98 10.14 -12.52
CA ASP A 127 6.47 10.97 -13.65
C ASP A 127 7.56 11.99 -13.26
N LEU A 128 7.97 12.05 -11.99
CA LEU A 128 8.93 13.07 -11.57
C LEU A 128 10.27 12.88 -12.29
N PRO A 129 10.91 13.93 -12.83
CA PRO A 129 12.20 13.81 -13.50
C PRO A 129 13.29 13.34 -12.54
N GLU A 130 13.25 13.84 -11.30
CA GLU A 130 14.19 13.58 -10.21
C GLU A 130 13.46 13.59 -8.85
N PRO A 131 14.07 13.09 -7.75
CA PRO A 131 13.49 13.18 -6.41
C PRO A 131 13.16 14.63 -6.03
N PRO A 132 11.92 14.92 -5.60
CA PRO A 132 11.42 16.28 -5.47
C PRO A 132 12.02 17.03 -4.28
N GLN A 133 12.42 18.29 -4.51
CA GLN A 133 12.82 19.25 -3.48
C GLN A 133 12.09 20.59 -3.69
N PRO A 134 11.36 21.13 -2.69
CA PRO A 134 11.14 20.56 -1.37
C PRO A 134 10.31 19.27 -1.42
N MET A 135 10.56 18.37 -0.45
CA MET A 135 9.92 17.06 -0.39
C MET A 135 8.43 17.16 -0.02
N PRO A 136 7.49 16.76 -0.89
CA PRO A 136 6.08 16.70 -0.56
C PRO A 136 5.78 15.49 0.34
N SER A 137 4.76 15.60 1.19
CA SER A 137 4.42 14.55 2.19
C SER A 137 4.08 13.20 1.57
N GLY A 138 3.50 13.17 0.37
CA GLY A 138 3.21 11.90 -0.33
C GLY A 138 4.48 11.18 -0.79
N TRP A 139 5.51 11.92 -1.24
CA TRP A 139 6.82 11.34 -1.55
C TRP A 139 7.49 10.84 -0.27
N ALA A 140 7.45 11.64 0.79
CA ALA A 140 7.95 11.21 2.10
C ALA A 140 7.28 9.92 2.59
N ALA A 141 5.98 9.75 2.36
CA ALA A 141 5.27 8.54 2.74
C ALA A 141 5.76 7.28 1.97
N LEU A 142 6.09 7.41 0.67
CA LEU A 142 6.74 6.32 -0.08
C LEU A 142 8.13 6.01 0.49
N LEU A 143 8.92 7.03 0.83
CA LEU A 143 10.23 6.80 1.45
C LEU A 143 10.10 6.08 2.80
N TYR A 144 9.13 6.48 3.63
CA TYR A 144 8.83 5.77 4.88
C TYR A 144 8.38 4.33 4.63
N LEU A 145 7.58 4.08 3.59
CA LEU A 145 7.14 2.73 3.24
C LEU A 145 8.32 1.76 3.03
N TYR A 146 9.47 2.24 2.55
CA TYR A 146 10.68 1.42 2.33
C TYR A 146 11.79 1.65 3.37
N ASP A 147 11.47 2.29 4.50
CA ASP A 147 12.41 2.69 5.55
C ASP A 147 13.63 3.46 5.00
N LEU A 148 13.37 4.35 4.03
CA LEU A 148 14.31 5.33 3.49
C LEU A 148 14.18 6.70 4.19
N ARG A 149 13.42 6.81 5.29
CA ARG A 149 13.27 8.04 6.08
C ARG A 149 12.96 7.74 7.54
#